data_AF-A0A7S4KJA5-F1
#
_entry.id   AF-A0A7S4KJA5-F1
#
_cell.length_a   1.000
_cell.length_b   1.000
_cell.length_c   1.000
_cell.angle_alpha   90.00
_cell.angle_beta   90.00
_cell.angle_gamma   90.00
#
_symmetry.space_group_name_H-M   'P 1'
#
loop_
_entity.id
_entity.type
_entity.pdbx_description
1 polymer ?
#
loop_
_entity_poly.entity_id
_entity_poly.type
_entity_poly.pdbx_seq_one_letter_code
_entity_poly.pdbx_strand_id
1 'polypeptide(L)'
;KKERKKEGKRERERDRREKEKMYAYYQEIHRPTAVEDSVCASLTEDDSARQLVVAHSNWFEVFAIDSSFVSGEEKSSSSSLEEGDGGGESRKAPPLQSVCKKEMHGTIHNVRKARPAGMKKDLLVFSLRDAKCVVL
;
A
#
# COMPACT_ATOMS: atom_id res chain seq x y z
N LYS A 1 -57.22 -18.25 -26.23
CA LYS A 1 -57.53 -18.01 -24.78
C LYS A 1 -56.58 -18.76 -23.81
N LYS A 2 -56.15 -20.00 -24.07
CA LYS A 2 -55.21 -20.74 -23.17
C LYS A 2 -53.78 -20.20 -23.19
N GLU A 3 -53.29 -19.70 -24.32
CA GLU A 3 -51.91 -19.18 -24.44
C GLU A 3 -51.69 -17.87 -23.67
N ARG A 4 -52.62 -16.91 -23.78
CA ARG A 4 -52.60 -15.66 -22.99
C ARG A 4 -52.57 -15.89 -21.46
N LYS A 5 -53.14 -17.00 -20.98
CA LYS A 5 -53.09 -17.39 -19.55
C LYS A 5 -51.73 -17.99 -19.13
N LYS A 6 -50.99 -18.60 -20.06
CA LYS A 6 -49.62 -19.10 -19.79
C LYS A 6 -48.62 -17.95 -19.77
N GLU A 7 -48.80 -16.97 -20.64
CA GLU A 7 -47.96 -15.78 -20.74
C GLU A 7 -48.02 -14.91 -19.47
N GLY A 8 -49.23 -14.58 -18.99
CA GLY A 8 -49.39 -13.84 -17.74
C GLY A 8 -48.96 -14.57 -16.47
N LYS A 9 -48.85 -15.91 -16.49
CA LYS A 9 -48.22 -16.68 -15.39
C LYS A 9 -46.70 -16.54 -15.41
N ARG A 10 -46.07 -16.56 -16.59
CA ARG A 10 -44.61 -16.42 -16.75
C ARG A 10 -44.11 -15.03 -16.37
N GLU A 11 -44.88 -13.99 -16.70
CA GLU A 11 -44.56 -12.61 -16.33
C GLU A 11 -44.61 -12.40 -14.81
N ARG A 12 -45.67 -12.88 -14.14
CA ARG A 12 -45.76 -12.84 -12.67
C ARG A 12 -44.68 -13.65 -11.97
N GLU A 13 -44.25 -14.76 -12.56
CA GLU A 13 -43.15 -15.56 -12.04
C GLU A 13 -41.79 -14.85 -12.24
N ARG A 14 -41.61 -14.12 -13.34
CA ARG A 14 -40.44 -13.27 -13.59
C ARG A 14 -40.38 -12.12 -12.59
N ASP A 15 -41.47 -11.38 -12.42
CA ASP A 15 -41.56 -10.26 -11.47
C ASP A 15 -41.35 -10.72 -10.04
N ARG A 16 -41.89 -11.90 -9.69
CA ARG A 16 -41.65 -12.52 -8.38
C ARG A 16 -40.18 -12.87 -8.19
N ARG A 17 -39.52 -13.47 -9.19
CA ARG A 17 -38.08 -13.76 -9.15
C ARG A 17 -37.24 -12.49 -9.06
N GLU A 18 -37.64 -11.40 -9.71
CA GLU A 18 -36.92 -10.12 -9.63
C GLU A 18 -37.13 -9.39 -8.30
N LYS A 19 -38.33 -9.47 -7.71
CA LYS A 19 -38.58 -8.99 -6.34
C LYS A 19 -37.87 -9.81 -5.28
N GLU A 20 -37.63 -11.10 -5.54
CA GLU A 20 -36.86 -11.99 -4.67
C GLU A 20 -35.34 -11.90 -4.92
N LYS A 21 -34.86 -11.07 -5.87
CA LYS A 21 -33.41 -10.84 -6.04
C LYS A 21 -32.88 -10.04 -4.85
N MET A 22 -32.09 -10.71 -4.02
CA MET A 22 -31.29 -10.08 -2.99
C MET A 22 -30.01 -9.54 -3.62
N TYR A 23 -29.78 -8.23 -3.50
CA TYR A 23 -28.51 -7.59 -3.86
C TYR A 23 -27.70 -7.37 -2.59
N ALA A 24 -26.40 -7.60 -2.67
CA ALA A 24 -25.46 -7.32 -1.60
C ALA A 24 -24.46 -6.24 -2.04
N TYR A 25 -24.00 -5.43 -1.09
CA TYR A 25 -22.95 -4.44 -1.29
C TYR A 25 -21.80 -4.76 -0.34
N TYR A 26 -20.58 -4.79 -0.87
CA TYR A 26 -19.37 -4.97 -0.07
C TYR A 26 -18.89 -3.62 0.47
N GLN A 27 -18.65 -3.55 1.77
CA GLN A 27 -18.08 -2.39 2.42
C GLN A 27 -16.95 -2.82 3.35
N GLU A 28 -15.76 -2.29 3.10
CA GLU A 28 -14.60 -2.49 3.96
C GLU A 28 -14.59 -1.42 5.06
N ILE A 29 -14.69 -1.86 6.32
CA ILE A 29 -14.68 -0.96 7.49
C ILE A 29 -13.23 -0.64 7.92
N HIS A 30 -12.36 -1.65 7.91
CA HIS A 30 -10.96 -1.54 8.31
C HIS A 30 -10.06 -2.14 7.26
N ARG A 31 -9.02 -1.39 6.89
CA ARG A 31 -8.00 -1.85 5.95
C ARG A 31 -7.06 -2.86 6.60
N PRO A 32 -6.57 -3.87 5.85
CA PRO A 32 -5.49 -4.74 6.29
C PRO A 32 -4.29 -3.90 6.72
N THR A 33 -3.81 -4.11 7.94
CA THR A 33 -2.70 -3.34 8.53
C THR A 33 -1.37 -4.07 8.45
N ALA A 34 -1.39 -5.39 8.26
CA ALA A 34 -0.18 -6.19 8.15
C ALA A 34 0.65 -5.75 6.95
N VAL A 35 1.93 -5.52 7.18
CA VAL A 35 2.92 -5.23 6.12
C VAL A 35 3.41 -6.57 5.57
N GLU A 36 3.29 -6.75 4.27
CA GLU A 36 3.70 -7.99 3.59
C GLU A 36 5.05 -7.85 2.89
N ASP A 37 5.31 -6.67 2.30
CA ASP A 37 6.58 -6.39 1.63
C ASP A 37 6.90 -4.89 1.71
N SER A 38 8.17 -4.53 1.52
CA SER A 38 8.58 -3.12 1.52
C SER A 38 9.83 -2.88 0.69
N VAL A 39 9.92 -1.69 0.09
CA VAL A 39 11.08 -1.30 -0.72
C VAL A 39 11.36 0.20 -0.60
N CYS A 40 12.62 0.57 -0.42
CA CYS A 40 13.05 1.97 -0.49
C CYS A 40 13.34 2.36 -1.95
N ALA A 41 12.65 3.34 -2.50
CA ALA A 41 12.75 3.78 -3.90
C ALA A 41 12.91 5.30 -4.00
N SER A 42 13.52 5.78 -5.07
CA SER A 42 13.54 7.21 -5.42
C SER A 42 12.44 7.50 -6.45
N LEU A 43 11.25 7.85 -5.98
CA LEU A 43 10.06 8.07 -6.82
C LEU A 43 9.99 9.50 -7.37
N THR A 44 10.85 10.38 -6.86
CA THR A 44 11.00 11.79 -7.26
C THR A 44 12.25 11.99 -8.12
N GLU A 45 12.31 13.10 -8.88
CA GLU A 45 13.51 13.40 -9.71
C GLU A 45 14.70 13.84 -8.88
N ASP A 46 14.43 14.23 -7.64
CA ASP A 46 15.44 14.45 -6.63
C ASP A 46 15.94 13.09 -6.14
N ASP A 47 17.13 12.68 -6.59
CA ASP A 47 17.79 11.43 -6.22
C ASP A 47 18.12 11.36 -4.71
N SER A 48 18.17 12.52 -4.03
CA SER A 48 18.45 12.58 -2.58
C SER A 48 17.23 12.19 -1.74
N ALA A 49 16.02 12.42 -2.27
CA ALA A 49 14.78 12.07 -1.61
C ALA A 49 14.43 10.60 -1.88
N ARG A 50 14.60 9.77 -0.85
CA ARG A 50 14.16 8.36 -0.86
C ARG A 50 12.83 8.24 -0.14
N GLN A 51 11.96 7.41 -0.69
CA GLN A 51 10.68 7.06 -0.11
C GLN A 51 10.67 5.57 0.26
N LEU A 52 10.02 5.25 1.37
CA LEU A 52 9.72 3.87 1.74
C LEU A 52 8.34 3.51 1.19
N VAL A 53 8.29 2.51 0.32
CA VAL A 53 7.04 1.92 -0.16
C VAL A 53 6.75 0.70 0.69
N VAL A 54 5.55 0.64 1.26
CA VAL A 54 5.06 -0.46 2.09
C VAL A 54 3.86 -1.06 1.40
N ALA A 55 3.93 -2.36 1.11
CA ALA A 55 2.84 -3.13 0.53
C ALA A 55 2.12 -3.93 1.61
N HIS A 56 0.79 -3.85 1.58
CA HIS A 56 -0.14 -4.70 2.32
C HIS A 56 -0.81 -5.68 1.34
N SER A 57 -1.73 -6.50 1.85
CA SER A 57 -2.40 -7.52 1.03
C SER A 57 -3.04 -7.02 -0.27
N ASN A 58 -3.72 -5.88 -0.28
CA ASN A 58 -4.44 -5.34 -1.44
C ASN A 58 -4.25 -3.83 -1.63
N TRP A 59 -3.30 -3.22 -0.94
CA TRP A 59 -3.03 -1.79 -1.06
C TRP A 59 -1.57 -1.50 -0.68
N PHE A 60 -1.07 -0.34 -1.08
CA PHE A 60 0.26 0.10 -0.69
C PHE A 60 0.23 1.54 -0.21
N GLU A 61 1.24 1.91 0.57
CA GLU A 61 1.48 3.25 1.01
C GLU A 61 2.94 3.65 0.82
N VAL A 62 3.16 4.94 0.64
CA VAL A 62 4.46 5.54 0.41
C VAL A 62 4.71 6.51 1.55
N PHE A 63 5.86 6.37 2.20
CA PHE A 63 6.35 7.24 3.25
C PHE A 63 7.52 8.07 2.74
N ALA A 64 7.54 9.36 3.07
CA ALA A 64 8.75 10.16 2.94
C ALA A 64 9.73 9.76 4.05
N ILE A 65 11.00 9.57 3.71
CA ILE A 65 12.07 9.38 4.67
C ILE A 65 12.78 10.72 4.84
N ASP A 66 12.72 11.29 6.04
CA ASP A 66 13.46 12.51 6.35
C ASP A 66 14.96 12.17 6.52
N SER A 67 15.76 12.58 5.53
CA SER A 67 17.19 12.35 5.51
C SER A 67 17.93 13.08 6.63
N SER A 68 17.36 14.15 7.19
CA SER A 68 17.97 14.91 8.29
C SER A 68 18.02 14.12 9.61
N PHE A 69 17.17 13.09 9.75
CA PHE A 69 17.17 12.23 10.92
C PHE A 69 18.12 11.03 10.79
N VAL A 70 18.32 10.54 9.56
CA VAL A 70 19.17 9.36 9.29
C VAL A 70 20.66 9.69 9.39
N SER A 71 21.04 10.97 9.27
CA SER A 71 22.38 11.42 9.66
C SER A 71 22.48 11.38 11.18
N GLY A 72 22.88 10.22 11.71
CA GLY A 72 23.49 10.12 13.03
C GLY A 72 24.75 10.97 13.06
N GLU A 73 24.62 12.29 13.22
CA GLU A 73 25.71 13.12 13.71
C GLU A 73 25.96 12.71 15.16
N GLU A 74 26.75 11.65 15.34
CA GLU A 74 27.64 11.58 16.49
C GLU A 74 28.63 12.73 16.32
N LYS A 75 28.29 13.91 16.88
CA LYS A 75 29.27 14.95 17.11
C LYS A 75 30.23 14.43 18.16
N SER A 76 31.30 13.80 17.68
CA SER A 76 32.48 13.44 18.46
C SER A 76 33.21 14.73 18.82
N SER A 77 32.69 15.49 19.79
CA SER A 77 33.50 16.44 20.54
C SER A 77 34.10 15.70 21.72
N SER A 78 35.36 15.34 21.55
CA SER A 78 36.28 14.80 22.53
C SER A 78 36.30 15.62 23.84
N SER A 79 36.00 14.99 24.97
CA SER A 79 36.69 15.24 26.25
C SER A 79 36.25 14.27 27.36
N SER A 80 37.26 13.63 27.97
CA SER A 80 37.31 13.13 29.35
C SER A 80 36.51 11.86 29.72
N LEU A 81 37.25 10.83 30.14
CA LEU A 81 36.72 9.64 30.83
C LEU A 81 36.00 10.07 32.11
N GLU A 82 34.68 9.91 32.14
CA GLU A 82 33.89 9.72 33.34
C GLU A 82 33.11 8.43 33.14
N GLU A 83 33.29 7.45 34.02
CA GLU A 83 32.47 6.24 34.08
C GLU A 83 31.06 6.62 34.56
N GLY A 84 30.24 7.09 33.63
CA GLY A 84 28.82 7.34 33.82
C GLY A 84 28.00 6.17 33.31
N ASP A 85 27.22 5.55 34.19
CA ASP A 85 26.17 4.57 33.90
C ASP A 85 25.15 5.17 32.92
N GLY A 86 25.41 4.98 31.63
CA GLY A 86 24.71 5.62 30.53
C GLY A 86 23.37 4.96 30.25
N GLY A 87 22.33 5.42 30.93
CA GLY A 87 20.95 5.24 30.50
C GLY A 87 20.78 5.78 29.08
N GLY A 88 20.85 4.89 28.09
CA GLY A 88 20.67 5.23 26.69
C GLY A 88 19.24 5.72 26.46
N GLU A 89 19.04 7.03 26.43
CA GLU A 89 17.82 7.62 25.89
C GLU A 89 17.71 7.20 24.43
N SER A 90 16.88 6.20 24.17
CA SER A 90 16.36 5.88 22.84
C SER A 90 15.73 7.16 22.29
N ARG A 91 16.50 7.88 21.47
CA ARG A 91 15.99 9.02 20.70
C ARG A 91 14.78 8.50 19.92
N LYS A 92 13.59 8.97 20.27
CA LYS A 92 12.36 8.61 19.55
C LYS A 92 12.55 9.02 18.10
N ALA A 93 12.56 8.04 17.20
CA ALA A 93 12.59 8.32 15.77
C ALA A 93 11.36 9.18 15.41
N PRO A 94 11.52 10.20 14.55
CA PRO A 94 10.40 11.00 14.08
C PRO A 94 9.40 10.09 13.38
N PRO A 95 8.10 10.42 13.46
CA PRO A 95 7.07 9.62 12.81
C PRO A 95 7.29 9.63 11.29
N LEU A 96 7.19 8.45 10.68
CA LEU A 96 7.18 8.33 9.22
C LEU A 96 5.94 9.04 8.65
N GLN A 97 6.15 9.95 7.70
CA GLN A 97 5.06 10.70 7.09
C GLN A 97 4.56 9.97 5.83
N SER A 98 3.32 9.49 5.88
CA SER A 98 2.65 8.91 4.71
C SER A 98 2.35 10.01 3.69
N VAL A 99 2.88 9.88 2.49
CA VAL A 99 2.67 10.82 1.37
C VAL A 99 1.66 10.31 0.34
N CYS A 100 1.49 9.00 0.20
CA CYS A 100 0.54 8.42 -0.73
C CYS A 100 -0.01 7.09 -0.19
N LYS A 101 -1.29 6.81 -0.45
CA LYS A 101 -1.92 5.51 -0.18
C LYS A 101 -2.78 5.13 -1.38
N LYS A 102 -2.63 3.90 -1.87
CA LYS A 102 -3.36 3.44 -3.05
C LYS A 102 -3.81 2.00 -2.92
N GLU A 103 -5.09 1.77 -3.19
CA GLU A 103 -5.68 0.45 -3.26
C GLU A 103 -5.43 -0.19 -4.62
N MET A 104 -5.18 -1.51 -4.61
CA MET A 104 -5.03 -2.34 -5.79
C MET A 104 -6.11 -3.43 -5.78
N HIS A 105 -6.81 -3.58 -6.91
CA HIS A 105 -7.76 -4.67 -7.07
C HIS A 105 -7.02 -5.97 -7.39
N GLY A 106 -6.52 -6.62 -6.33
CA GLY A 106 -5.79 -7.88 -6.38
C GLY A 106 -4.90 -8.06 -5.16
N THR A 107 -4.52 -9.30 -4.86
CA THR A 107 -3.56 -9.58 -3.79
C THR A 107 -2.14 -9.29 -4.28
N ILE A 108 -1.41 -8.42 -3.57
CA ILE A 108 0.00 -8.12 -3.81
C ILE A 108 0.83 -9.25 -3.17
N HIS A 109 1.77 -9.82 -3.92
CA HIS A 109 2.68 -10.86 -3.41
C HIS A 109 4.08 -10.32 -3.12
N ASN A 110 4.54 -9.36 -3.93
CA ASN A 110 5.79 -8.66 -3.69
C ASN A 110 5.78 -7.31 -4.42
N VAL A 111 6.66 -6.43 -3.95
CA VAL A 111 6.99 -5.16 -4.58
C VAL A 111 8.49 -5.10 -4.82
N ARG A 112 8.87 -4.76 -6.04
CA ARG A 112 10.26 -4.51 -6.43
C ARG A 112 10.38 -3.12 -7.01
N LYS A 113 11.61 -2.63 -7.11
CA LYS A 113 11.91 -1.40 -7.83
C LYS A 113 12.87 -1.66 -8.97
N ALA A 114 12.74 -0.89 -10.03
CA ALA A 114 13.66 -0.90 -11.15
C ALA A 114 13.86 0.53 -11.67
N ARG A 115 15.10 0.88 -12.02
CA ARG A 115 15.41 2.14 -12.69
C ARG A 115 15.84 1.83 -14.13
N PRO A 116 14.96 2.04 -15.12
CA PRO A 116 15.33 1.88 -16.51
C PRO A 116 16.46 2.85 -16.91
N ALA A 117 17.27 2.44 -17.89
CA ALA A 117 18.35 3.28 -18.40
C ALA A 117 17.79 4.63 -18.91
N GLY A 118 18.41 5.73 -18.49
CA GLY A 118 17.99 7.08 -18.85
C GLY A 118 16.89 7.70 -17.96
N MET A 119 16.32 6.94 -17.02
CA MET A 119 15.37 7.47 -16.04
C MET A 119 16.05 7.96 -14.76
N LYS A 120 15.53 9.05 -14.19
CA LYS A 120 15.96 9.58 -12.88
C LYS A 120 15.15 9.03 -11.71
N LYS A 121 14.01 8.39 -11.99
CA LYS A 121 13.09 7.86 -11.00
C LYS A 121 13.09 6.33 -11.05
N ASP A 122 12.91 5.72 -9.88
CA ASP A 122 12.62 4.30 -9.75
C ASP A 122 11.14 4.07 -10.12
N LEU A 123 10.89 3.02 -10.91
CA LEU A 123 9.56 2.47 -11.15
C LEU A 123 9.28 1.37 -10.13
N LEU A 124 8.02 1.20 -9.77
CA LEU A 124 7.56 0.14 -8.88
C LEU A 124 7.00 -1.02 -9.70
N VAL A 125 7.40 -2.23 -9.35
CA VAL A 125 6.97 -3.47 -10.01
C VAL A 125 6.24 -4.32 -8.97
N PHE A 126 4.93 -4.45 -9.14
CA PHE A 126 4.07 -5.24 -8.27
C PHE A 126 3.74 -6.57 -8.93
N SER A 127 4.04 -7.67 -8.24
CA SER A 127 3.55 -8.99 -8.62
C SER A 127 2.23 -9.24 -7.90
N LEU A 128 1.17 -9.48 -8.67
CA LEU A 128 -0.16 -9.78 -8.16
C LEU A 128 -0.48 -11.26 -8.33
N ARG A 129 -1.54 -11.71 -7.65
CA ARG A 129 -2.14 -13.02 -7.87
C ARG A 129 -2.43 -13.28 -9.35
N ASP A 130 -2.40 -14.54 -9.75
CA ASP A 130 -2.62 -15.03 -11.12
C ASP A 130 -1.53 -14.60 -12.13
N ALA A 131 -0.29 -14.47 -11.67
CA ALA A 131 0.88 -14.11 -12.47
C ALA A 131 0.74 -12.77 -13.22
N LYS A 132 -0.07 -11.85 -12.67
CA LYS A 132 -0.21 -10.49 -13.20
C LYS A 132 0.92 -9.62 -12.64
N CYS A 133 1.45 -8.76 -13.49
CA CYS A 133 2.49 -7.80 -13.14
C CYS A 133 2.01 -6.39 -13.48
N VAL A 134 2.20 -5.44 -12.58
CA VAL A 134 1.88 -4.03 -12.77
C VAL A 134 3.13 -3.21 -12.52
N VAL A 135 3.45 -2.33 -13.48
CA VAL A 135 4.55 -1.36 -13.35
C VAL A 135 3.94 0.03 -13.20
N LEU A 136 4.31 0.74 -12.14
CA LEU A 136 3.87 2.11 -11.81
C LEU A 136 5.05 3.09 -11.78
#